data_AF-A0A6D0IF21-F1
#
_entry.id   AF-A0A6D0IF21-F1
#
_cell.length_a   1.000
_cell.length_b   1.000
_cell.length_c   1.000
_cell.angle_alpha   90.00
_cell.angle_beta   90.00
_cell.angle_gamma   90.00
#
_symmetry.space_group_name_H-M   'P 1'
#
loop_
_entity.id
_entity.type
_entity.pdbx_description
1 polymer ?
#
loop_
_entity_poly.entity_id
_entity_poly.type
_entity_poly.pdbx_seq_one_letter_code
_entity_poly.pdbx_strand_id
1 'polypeptide(L)'
;MMKIQSRKIWYYRITLIILLFAMLLAWALLPGVHEFINRSVAAFAAVDQQGIERFIQSYGALAAVVSFLLMILQAIAAPLPAFLITFANASLFGAFWGGLLSWTSSMAGAALCFFIARVMGREVVEKLTGKTVLDSMDGFFTRYGKHTILV
;
A
#
# COMPACT_ATOMS: atom_id res chain seq x y z
N MET A 1 33.26 -10.12 16.05
CA MET A 1 32.39 -9.03 16.53
C MET A 1 31.13 -8.97 15.67
N MET A 2 30.03 -9.67 16.03
CA MET A 2 28.84 -9.75 15.16
C MET A 2 27.54 -9.97 15.98
N LYS A 3 27.27 -9.11 16.97
CA LYS A 3 26.06 -9.23 17.83
C LYS A 3 25.20 -7.95 17.95
N ILE A 4 25.58 -6.84 17.31
CA ILE A 4 24.91 -5.53 17.52
C ILE A 4 23.78 -5.27 16.50
N GLN A 5 23.79 -5.90 15.32
CA GLN A 5 22.76 -5.67 14.29
C GLN A 5 21.42 -6.40 14.55
N SER A 6 21.42 -7.48 15.34
CA SER A 6 20.22 -8.31 15.57
C SER A 6 19.13 -7.63 16.41
N ARG A 7 19.50 -6.80 17.41
CA ARG A 7 18.50 -6.14 18.28
C ARG A 7 17.68 -5.10 17.53
N LYS A 8 18.29 -4.31 16.64
CA LYS A 8 17.60 -3.25 15.88
C LYS A 8 16.52 -3.83 14.95
N ILE A 9 16.78 -4.96 14.30
CA ILE A 9 15.81 -5.65 13.43
C ILE A 9 14.59 -6.13 14.22
N TRP A 10 14.81 -6.60 15.45
CA TRP A 10 13.72 -7.02 16.34
C TRP A 10 12.84 -5.84 16.76
N TYR A 11 13.42 -4.67 17.04
CA TYR A 11 12.64 -3.44 17.27
C TYR A 11 11.81 -3.04 16.05
N TYR A 12 12.36 -3.06 14.83
CA TYR A 12 11.57 -2.75 13.63
C TYR A 12 10.43 -3.75 13.38
N ARG A 13 10.66 -5.05 13.63
CA ARG A 13 9.62 -6.07 13.57
C ARG A 13 8.50 -5.81 14.57
N ILE A 14 8.86 -5.45 15.80
CA ILE A 14 7.89 -5.09 16.83
C ILE A 14 7.14 -3.82 16.45
N THR A 15 7.82 -2.79 15.95
CA THR A 15 7.17 -1.56 15.49
C THR A 15 6.21 -1.83 14.33
N LEU A 16 6.55 -2.71 13.39
CA LEU A 16 5.63 -3.13 12.31
C LEU A 16 4.44 -3.91 12.83
N ILE A 17 4.65 -4.84 13.77
CA ILE A 17 3.56 -5.59 14.40
C ILE A 17 2.66 -4.63 15.19
N ILE A 18 3.23 -3.66 15.90
CA ILE A 18 2.49 -2.62 16.62
C ILE A 18 1.72 -1.73 15.63
N LEU A 19 2.30 -1.38 14.47
CA LEU A 19 1.60 -0.60 13.44
C LEU A 19 0.45 -1.39 12.80
N LEU A 20 0.67 -2.66 12.45
CA LEU A 20 -0.38 -3.56 11.95
C LEU A 20 -1.47 -3.76 13.00
N PHE A 21 -1.08 -3.95 14.25
CA PHE A 21 -2.01 -4.12 15.36
C PHE A 21 -2.76 -2.82 15.66
N ALA A 22 -2.11 -1.66 15.57
CA ALA A 22 -2.76 -0.35 15.68
C ALA A 22 -3.71 -0.09 14.51
N MET A 23 -3.38 -0.55 13.30
CA MET A 23 -4.26 -0.49 12.13
C MET A 23 -5.47 -1.41 12.30
N LEU A 24 -5.28 -2.61 12.85
CA LEU A 24 -6.33 -3.54 13.25
C LEU A 24 -7.18 -3.02 14.42
N LEU A 25 -6.57 -2.34 15.39
CA LEU A 25 -7.26 -1.71 16.51
C LEU A 25 -8.07 -0.51 16.04
N ALA A 26 -7.51 0.31 15.17
CA ALA A 26 -8.19 1.44 14.53
C ALA A 26 -9.37 0.94 13.69
N TRP A 27 -9.20 -0.20 13.00
CA TRP A 27 -10.33 -0.91 12.40
C TRP A 27 -11.37 -1.28 13.45
N ALA A 28 -11.01 -2.02 14.50
CA ALA A 28 -11.92 -2.56 15.51
C ALA A 28 -12.63 -1.51 16.41
N LEU A 29 -11.97 -0.39 16.71
CA LEU A 29 -12.44 0.60 17.69
C LEU A 29 -13.16 1.80 17.05
N LEU A 30 -12.94 2.06 15.76
CA LEU A 30 -13.58 3.16 15.06
C LEU A 30 -14.70 2.61 14.16
N PRO A 31 -15.99 2.75 14.55
CA PRO A 31 -17.09 2.34 13.69
C PRO A 31 -17.06 3.06 12.32
N GLY A 32 -16.46 4.26 12.26
CA GLY A 32 -16.21 4.98 11.01
C GLY A 32 -15.20 4.28 10.08
N VAL A 33 -14.24 3.51 10.59
CA VAL A 33 -13.29 2.74 9.76
C VAL A 33 -13.93 1.46 9.23
N HIS A 34 -14.76 0.79 10.03
CA HIS A 34 -15.56 -0.35 9.55
C HIS A 34 -16.53 0.04 8.43
N GLU A 35 -17.28 1.14 8.62
CA GLU A 35 -18.15 1.71 7.59
C GLU A 35 -17.37 2.13 6.35
N PHE A 36 -16.22 2.79 6.53
CA PHE A 36 -15.30 3.18 5.45
C PHE A 36 -14.86 1.98 4.63
N ILE A 37 -14.39 0.92 5.28
CA ILE A 37 -13.88 -0.28 4.59
C ILE A 37 -15.03 -1.02 3.90
N ASN A 38 -16.17 -1.22 4.55
CA ASN A 38 -17.30 -1.91 3.94
C ASN A 38 -17.86 -1.15 2.73
N ARG A 39 -18.01 0.18 2.82
CA ARG A 39 -18.46 1.01 1.69
C ARG A 39 -17.42 1.06 0.57
N SER A 40 -16.14 1.15 0.91
CA SER A 40 -15.06 1.09 -0.07
C SER A 40 -15.09 -0.25 -0.79
N VAL A 41 -15.05 -1.37 -0.08
CA VAL A 41 -15.04 -2.72 -0.66
C VAL A 41 -16.30 -2.97 -1.50
N ALA A 42 -17.48 -2.48 -1.09
CA ALA A 42 -18.70 -2.56 -1.90
C ALA A 42 -18.60 -1.74 -3.20
N ALA A 43 -18.07 -0.52 -3.15
CA ALA A 43 -17.84 0.31 -4.34
C ALA A 43 -16.79 -0.32 -5.29
N PHE A 44 -15.73 -0.90 -4.73
CA PHE A 44 -14.69 -1.61 -5.47
C PHE A 44 -15.20 -2.92 -6.09
N ALA A 45 -16.03 -3.69 -5.38
CA ALA A 45 -16.63 -4.93 -5.87
C ALA A 45 -17.64 -4.69 -7.01
N ALA A 46 -18.29 -3.52 -7.01
CA ALA A 46 -19.15 -3.08 -8.10
C ALA A 46 -18.36 -2.45 -9.28
N VAL A 47 -17.03 -2.29 -9.17
CA VAL A 47 -16.18 -1.55 -10.12
C VAL A 47 -16.73 -0.12 -10.35
N ASP A 48 -17.33 0.46 -9.32
CA ASP A 48 -18.01 1.75 -9.42
C ASP A 48 -17.03 2.89 -9.11
N GLN A 49 -16.44 3.45 -10.18
CA GLN A 49 -15.61 4.65 -10.11
C GLN A 49 -16.36 5.82 -9.42
N GLN A 50 -17.66 5.98 -9.69
CA GLN A 50 -18.44 7.08 -9.12
C GLN A 50 -18.64 6.90 -7.62
N GLY A 51 -18.71 5.66 -7.13
CA GLY A 51 -18.78 5.33 -5.71
C GLY A 51 -17.53 5.80 -4.97
N ILE A 52 -16.34 5.55 -5.51
CA ILE A 52 -15.06 6.02 -4.94
C ILE A 52 -14.93 7.53 -5.03
N GLU A 53 -15.35 8.11 -6.15
CA GLU A 53 -15.35 9.56 -6.34
C GLU A 53 -16.21 10.26 -5.28
N ARG A 54 -17.47 9.84 -5.11
CA ARG A 54 -18.37 10.35 -4.07
C ARG A 54 -17.81 10.11 -2.68
N PHE A 55 -17.19 8.96 -2.46
CA PHE A 55 -16.56 8.62 -1.21
C PHE A 55 -15.43 9.60 -0.88
N ILE A 56 -14.47 9.81 -1.78
CA ILE A 56 -13.35 10.75 -1.59
C ILE A 56 -13.88 12.19 -1.45
N GLN A 57 -14.85 12.57 -2.30
CA GLN A 57 -15.46 13.89 -2.29
C GLN A 57 -16.22 14.19 -0.99
N SER A 58 -16.79 13.17 -0.33
CA SER A 58 -17.52 13.35 0.94
C SER A 58 -16.64 13.89 2.09
N TYR A 59 -15.32 13.76 1.98
CA TYR A 59 -14.35 14.31 2.93
C TYR A 59 -13.94 15.76 2.64
N GLY A 60 -14.48 16.38 1.58
CA GLY A 60 -14.31 17.80 1.26
C GLY A 60 -12.84 18.22 1.19
N ALA A 61 -12.42 19.13 2.09
CA ALA A 61 -11.04 19.64 2.13
C ALA A 61 -9.98 18.56 2.39
N LEU A 62 -10.34 17.42 2.98
CA LEU A 62 -9.44 16.29 3.24
C LEU A 62 -9.45 15.23 2.13
N ALA A 63 -10.20 15.45 1.04
CA ALA A 63 -10.32 14.50 -0.06
C ALA A 63 -8.96 14.04 -0.61
N ALA A 64 -8.00 14.96 -0.77
CA ALA A 64 -6.66 14.62 -1.27
C ALA A 64 -5.89 13.70 -0.30
N VAL A 65 -6.02 13.93 1.01
CA VAL A 65 -5.37 13.10 2.05
C VAL A 65 -6.02 11.73 2.11
N VAL A 66 -7.35 11.67 2.06
CA VAL A 66 -8.10 10.40 2.06
C VAL A 66 -7.75 9.56 0.84
N SER A 67 -7.68 10.19 -0.33
CA SER A 67 -7.22 9.54 -1.55
C SER A 67 -5.79 9.01 -1.44
N PHE A 68 -4.86 9.83 -0.92
CA PHE A 68 -3.47 9.43 -0.71
C PHE A 68 -3.37 8.18 0.18
N LEU A 69 -4.11 8.17 1.29
CA LEU A 69 -4.17 7.03 2.21
C LEU A 69 -4.83 5.80 1.58
N LEU A 70 -5.90 5.98 0.80
CA LEU A 70 -6.55 4.91 0.05
C LEU A 70 -5.58 4.24 -0.93
N MET A 71 -4.74 5.03 -1.62
CA MET A 71 -3.74 4.52 -2.55
C MET A 71 -2.59 3.77 -1.86
N ILE A 72 -2.22 4.16 -0.65
CA ILE A 72 -1.26 3.40 0.15
C ILE A 72 -1.91 2.11 0.66
N LEU A 73 -3.16 2.19 1.12
CA LEU A 73 -3.89 1.05 1.65
C LEU A 73 -4.09 -0.02 0.58
N GLN A 74 -4.46 0.35 -0.66
CA GLN A 74 -4.57 -0.60 -1.77
C GLN A 74 -3.22 -1.19 -2.18
N ALA A 75 -2.10 -0.46 -2.03
CA ALA A 75 -0.78 -1.01 -2.33
C ALA A 75 -0.39 -2.15 -1.37
N ILE A 76 -0.94 -2.14 -0.15
CA ILE A 76 -0.73 -3.19 0.86
C ILE A 76 -1.84 -4.24 0.81
N ALA A 77 -3.08 -3.83 0.61
CA ALA A 77 -4.27 -4.69 0.59
C ALA A 77 -4.48 -5.26 -0.83
N ALA A 78 -4.08 -6.52 -1.00
CA ALA A 78 -3.87 -7.21 -2.26
C ALA A 78 -5.03 -7.32 -3.30
N PRO A 79 -6.32 -6.99 -3.05
CA PRO A 79 -7.34 -7.12 -4.09
C PRO A 79 -8.04 -5.80 -4.49
N LEU A 80 -7.47 -4.63 -4.21
CA LEU A 80 -8.10 -3.35 -4.59
C LEU A 80 -7.62 -2.85 -5.97
N PRO A 81 -8.51 -2.62 -6.95
CA PRO A 81 -8.13 -2.11 -8.26
C PRO A 81 -7.60 -0.67 -8.21
N ALA A 82 -6.28 -0.51 -8.30
CA ALA A 82 -5.58 0.78 -8.26
C ALA A 82 -6.13 1.82 -9.24
N PHE A 83 -6.53 1.38 -10.44
CA PHE A 83 -6.97 2.26 -11.51
C PHE A 83 -8.23 3.05 -11.14
N LEU A 84 -9.14 2.48 -10.33
CA LEU A 84 -10.37 3.17 -9.96
C LEU A 84 -10.09 4.40 -9.10
N ILE A 85 -9.11 4.32 -8.20
CA ILE A 85 -8.70 5.44 -7.36
C ILE A 85 -7.97 6.49 -8.19
N THR A 86 -7.09 6.05 -9.11
CA THR A 86 -6.38 6.95 -10.02
C THR A 86 -7.35 7.73 -10.91
N PHE A 87 -8.40 7.08 -11.44
CA PHE A 87 -9.42 7.76 -12.23
C PHE A 87 -10.30 8.68 -11.39
N ALA A 88 -10.69 8.26 -10.17
CA ALA A 88 -11.40 9.13 -9.25
C ALA A 88 -10.57 10.39 -8.91
N ASN A 89 -9.26 10.25 -8.72
CA ASN A 89 -8.36 11.38 -8.48
C ASN A 89 -8.26 12.32 -9.67
N ALA A 90 -8.15 11.76 -10.88
CA ALA A 90 -8.14 12.55 -12.11
C ALA A 90 -9.46 13.31 -12.32
N SER A 91 -10.59 12.72 -11.94
CA SER A 91 -11.91 13.38 -11.96
C SER A 91 -12.00 14.51 -10.94
N LEU A 92 -11.63 14.24 -9.68
CA LEU A 92 -11.81 15.18 -8.56
C LEU A 92 -10.81 16.34 -8.53
N PHE A 93 -9.54 16.06 -8.85
CA PHE A 93 -8.45 17.05 -8.73
C PHE A 93 -7.92 17.49 -10.10
N GLY A 94 -8.48 16.94 -11.19
CA GLY A 94 -8.01 17.15 -12.56
C GLY A 94 -6.85 16.21 -12.94
N ALA A 95 -6.62 16.05 -14.24
CA ALA A 95 -5.65 15.08 -14.76
C ALA A 95 -4.21 15.30 -14.24
N PHE A 96 -3.78 16.56 -14.12
CA PHE A 96 -2.42 16.88 -13.67
C PHE A 96 -2.24 16.67 -12.16
N TRP A 97 -3.05 17.34 -11.32
CA TRP A 97 -2.92 17.24 -9.87
C TRP A 97 -3.40 15.90 -9.32
N GLY A 98 -4.46 15.33 -9.89
CA GLY A 98 -4.90 13.98 -9.58
C GLY A 98 -3.89 12.92 -9.99
N GLY A 99 -3.26 13.09 -11.15
CA GLY A 99 -2.15 12.25 -11.61
C GLY A 99 -0.92 12.35 -10.69
N LEU A 100 -0.53 13.57 -10.31
CA LEU A 100 0.61 13.80 -9.40
C LEU A 100 0.34 13.24 -8.00
N LEU A 101 -0.85 13.45 -7.46
CA LEU A 101 -1.28 12.86 -6.19
C LEU A 101 -1.21 11.33 -6.29
N SER A 102 -1.74 10.77 -7.37
CA SER A 102 -1.77 9.32 -7.54
C SER A 102 -0.38 8.72 -7.66
N TRP A 103 0.51 9.36 -8.41
CA TRP A 103 1.88 8.93 -8.60
C TRP A 103 2.68 8.98 -7.29
N THR A 104 2.61 10.11 -6.57
CA THR A 104 3.32 10.27 -5.29
C THR A 104 2.79 9.31 -4.22
N SER A 105 1.48 9.07 -4.17
CA SER A 105 0.85 8.09 -3.26
C SER A 105 1.29 6.66 -3.58
N SER A 106 1.34 6.28 -4.86
CA SER A 106 1.81 4.97 -5.30
C SER A 106 3.28 4.75 -4.96
N MET A 107 4.13 5.77 -5.17
CA MET A 107 5.55 5.69 -4.77
C MET A 107 5.70 5.52 -3.25
N ALA A 108 4.90 6.25 -2.47
CA ALA A 108 4.88 6.10 -1.01
C ALA A 108 4.40 4.70 -0.58
N GLY A 109 3.35 4.17 -1.22
CA GLY A 109 2.85 2.82 -1.01
C GLY A 109 3.90 1.75 -1.34
N ALA A 110 4.57 1.87 -2.48
CA ALA A 110 5.65 0.97 -2.88
C ALA A 110 6.85 1.04 -1.91
N ALA A 111 7.26 2.25 -1.51
CA ALA A 111 8.32 2.45 -0.52
C ALA A 111 7.97 1.81 0.83
N LEU A 112 6.70 1.92 1.25
CA LEU A 112 6.19 1.30 2.46
C LEU A 112 6.19 -0.23 2.35
N CYS A 113 5.70 -0.79 1.24
CA CYS A 113 5.73 -2.24 0.98
C CYS A 113 7.17 -2.78 0.97
N PHE A 114 8.10 -2.06 0.32
CA PHE A 114 9.52 -2.40 0.34
C PHE A 114 10.11 -2.35 1.75
N PHE A 115 9.76 -1.32 2.53
CA PHE A 115 10.20 -1.22 3.92
C PHE A 115 9.68 -2.38 4.78
N ILE A 116 8.41 -2.76 4.61
CA ILE A 116 7.80 -3.92 5.26
C ILE A 116 8.57 -5.20 4.88
N ALA A 117 8.78 -5.45 3.59
CA ALA A 117 9.52 -6.62 3.10
C ALA A 117 10.95 -6.67 3.67
N ARG A 118 11.65 -5.51 3.71
CA ARG A 118 13.01 -5.39 4.24
C ARG A 118 13.10 -5.73 5.73
N VAL A 119 12.10 -5.36 6.52
CA VAL A 119 12.06 -5.64 7.98
C VAL A 119 11.62 -7.08 8.26
N MET A 120 10.69 -7.63 7.47
CA MET A 120 10.26 -9.02 7.60
C MET A 120 11.39 -10.01 7.32
N GLY A 121 12.29 -9.67 6.40
CA GLY A 121 13.47 -10.46 6.04
C GLY A 121 13.15 -11.61 5.07
N ARG A 122 14.21 -12.13 4.43
CA ARG A 122 14.12 -13.04 3.28
C ARG A 122 13.27 -14.29 3.55
N GLU A 123 13.39 -14.90 4.73
CA GLU A 123 12.65 -16.13 5.07
C GLU A 123 11.11 -15.93 5.11
N VAL A 124 10.63 -14.77 5.56
CA VAL A 124 9.19 -14.50 5.66
C VAL A 124 8.63 -14.14 4.29
N VAL A 125 9.38 -13.36 3.51
CA VAL A 125 9.04 -13.02 2.14
C VAL A 125 9.02 -14.29 1.26
N GLU A 126 9.99 -15.21 1.44
CA GLU A 126 10.00 -16.52 0.76
C GLU A 126 8.79 -17.38 1.08
N LYS A 127 8.28 -17.33 2.32
CA LYS A 127 7.06 -18.06 2.70
C LYS A 127 5.79 -17.44 2.13
N LEU A 128 5.72 -16.10 2.01
CA LEU A 128 4.55 -15.39 1.50
C LEU A 128 4.48 -15.41 -0.04
N THR A 129 5.61 -15.19 -0.70
CA THR A 129 5.70 -15.03 -2.17
C THR A 129 6.04 -16.35 -2.87
N GLY A 130 6.62 -17.32 -2.16
CA GLY A 130 7.08 -18.60 -2.71
C GLY A 130 8.49 -18.51 -3.30
N LYS A 131 9.29 -19.56 -3.04
CA LYS A 131 10.72 -19.62 -3.45
C LYS A 131 10.91 -19.46 -4.96
N THR A 132 10.05 -20.07 -5.77
CA THR A 132 10.14 -20.02 -7.24
C THR A 132 10.02 -18.60 -7.80
N VAL A 133 9.18 -17.75 -7.18
CA VAL A 133 9.01 -16.35 -7.61
C VAL A 133 10.23 -15.52 -7.26
N LEU A 134 10.78 -15.73 -6.06
CA LEU A 134 12.02 -15.06 -5.64
C LEU A 134 13.22 -15.48 -6.48
N ASP A 135 13.39 -16.77 -6.76
CA ASP A 135 14.50 -17.26 -7.59
C ASP A 135 14.43 -16.72 -9.02
N SER A 136 13.22 -16.57 -9.57
CA SER A 136 12.99 -15.96 -10.89
C SER A 136 13.34 -14.46 -10.89
N MET A 137 12.96 -13.74 -9.83
CA MET A 137 13.33 -12.33 -9.64
C MET A 137 14.85 -12.16 -9.47
N ASP A 138 15.48 -12.98 -8.62
CA ASP A 138 16.94 -12.99 -8.39
C ASP A 138 17.69 -13.28 -9.69
N GLY A 139 17.22 -14.23 -10.51
CA GLY A 139 17.76 -14.52 -11.83
C GLY A 139 17.65 -13.32 -12.80
N PHE A 140 16.52 -12.61 -12.77
CA PHE A 140 16.32 -11.40 -13.58
C PHE A 140 17.27 -10.27 -13.16
N PHE A 141 17.42 -10.02 -11.86
CA PHE A 141 18.36 -9.03 -11.33
C PHE A 141 19.81 -9.39 -11.63
N THR A 142 20.18 -10.67 -11.57
CA THR A 142 21.53 -11.12 -11.92
C THR A 142 21.84 -10.85 -13.40
N ARG A 143 20.84 -10.98 -14.27
CA ARG A 143 20.98 -10.81 -15.72
C ARG A 143 20.91 -9.35 -16.18
N TYR A 144 20.11 -8.52 -15.50
CA TYR A 144 19.79 -7.16 -15.96
C TYR A 144 20.06 -6.05 -14.93
N GLY A 145 20.54 -6.37 -13.73
CA GLY A 145 20.52 -5.47 -12.57
C GLY A 145 21.24 -4.11 -12.72
N LYS A 146 22.14 -3.93 -13.68
CA LYS A 146 22.72 -2.61 -14.01
C LYS A 146 21.79 -1.70 -14.85
N HIS A 147 20.75 -2.27 -15.46
CA HIS A 147 19.79 -1.59 -16.35
C HIS A 147 18.33 -1.74 -15.87
N THR A 148 18.06 -2.46 -14.78
CA THR A 148 16.70 -2.67 -14.28
C THR A 148 16.32 -1.58 -13.27
N ILE A 149 15.34 -0.77 -13.65
CA ILE A 149 14.56 0.05 -12.73
C ILE A 149 13.20 -0.64 -12.60
N LEU A 150 12.87 -1.15 -11.41
CA LEU A 150 11.52 -1.57 -11.11
C LEU A 150 10.73 -0.31 -10.71
N VAL A 151 9.69 -0.01 -11.48
CA VAL A 151 8.68 1.00 -11.16
C VAL A 151 7.41 0.28 -10.72
#